data_AF-A0A960T284-F1
#
_entry.id   AF-A0A960T284-F1
#
_cell.length_a   1.000
_cell.length_b   1.000
_cell.length_c   1.000
_cell.angle_alpha   90.00
_cell.angle_beta   90.00
_cell.angle_gamma   90.00
#
_symmetry.space_group_name_H-M   'P 1'
#
loop_
_entity.id
_entity.type
_entity.pdbx_description
1 polymer ?
#
loop_
_entity_poly.entity_id
_entity_poly.type
_entity_poly.pdbx_seq_one_letter_code
_entity_poly.pdbx_strand_id
1 'polypeptide(L)' 'LYLNDGWQPGDGGRLRIWTEPGRQDGPCEWIEPRLGTLVVFLAGEYWHEVEEARKTRMSVTGWFRTRGL' A
#
# COMPACT_ATOMS: atom_id res chain seq x y z
N LEU A 1 -6.21 4.42 -3.52
CA LEU A 1 -6.28 4.54 -5.00
C LEU A 1 -5.01 5.22 -5.50
N TYR A 2 -4.30 4.60 -6.43
CA TYR A 2 -3.08 5.15 -7.01
C TYR A 2 -3.33 5.91 -8.31
N LEU A 3 -2.56 7.00 -8.51
CA LEU A 3 -2.76 7.98 -9.59
C LEU A 3 -1.55 8.09 -10.53
N ASN A 4 -0.70 7.06 -10.59
CA ASN A 4 0.61 7.16 -11.23
C ASN A 4 0.62 6.46 -12.58
N ASP A 5 0.46 7.24 -13.65
CA ASP A 5 0.54 6.74 -15.02
C ASP A 5 1.97 6.33 -15.39
N GLY A 6 2.09 5.30 -16.23
CA GLY A 6 3.38 4.80 -16.72
C GLY A 6 4.36 4.38 -15.63
N TRP A 7 3.91 3.84 -14.50
CA TRP A 7 4.79 3.30 -13.46
C TRP A 7 5.56 2.08 -14.00
N GLN A 8 6.87 2.05 -13.79
CA GLN A 8 7.76 0.99 -14.29
C GLN A 8 8.50 0.27 -13.15
N PRO A 9 8.96 -0.97 -13.38
CA PRO A 9 9.89 -1.62 -12.47
C PRO A 9 11.12 -0.72 -12.21
N GLY A 10 11.45 -0.50 -10.93
CA GLY A 10 12.60 0.33 -10.53
C GLY A 10 12.26 1.77 -10.13
N ASP A 11 11.04 2.25 -10.39
CA ASP A 11 10.53 3.56 -9.92
C ASP A 11 10.37 3.61 -8.37
N GLY A 12 10.43 2.46 -7.70
CA GLY A 12 10.26 2.32 -6.24
C GLY A 12 8.81 2.52 -5.81
N GLY A 13 8.60 3.03 -4.60
CA GLY A 13 7.28 3.47 -4.13
C GLY A 13 6.24 2.38 -3.92
N ARG A 14 6.66 1.11 -3.89
CA ARG A 14 5.75 -0.04 -3.72
C ARG A 14 5.19 -0.04 -2.30
N LEU A 15 3.94 -0.45 -2.18
CA LEU A 15 3.34 -0.79 -0.91
C LEU A 15 3.68 -2.24 -0.59
N ARG A 16 4.29 -2.47 0.56
CA ARG A 16 4.43 -3.80 1.15
C ARG A 16 3.33 -4.02 2.18
N ILE A 17 2.73 -5.20 2.15
CA ILE A 17 1.80 -5.65 3.20
C ILE A 17 2.27 -7.01 3.69
N TRP A 18 2.54 -7.14 4.98
CA TRP A 18 2.76 -8.47 5.58
C TRP A 18 1.42 -9.17 5.72
N THR A 19 1.31 -10.38 5.20
CA THR A 19 0.01 -11.08 5.06
C THR A 19 -0.35 -11.92 6.27
N GLU A 20 0.53 -11.99 7.27
CA GLU A 20 0.23 -12.55 8.59
C GLU A 20 -0.23 -11.42 9.55
N PRO A 21 -1.46 -11.48 10.09
CA PRO A 21 -1.97 -10.45 10.99
C PRO A 21 -1.08 -10.22 12.22
N GLY A 22 -0.82 -8.96 12.55
CA GLY A 22 -0.04 -8.54 13.72
C GLY A 22 1.48 -8.76 13.62
N ARG A 23 1.98 -9.27 12.48
CA ARG A 23 3.40 -9.54 12.25
C ARG A 23 4.03 -8.55 11.26
N GLN A 24 5.28 -8.19 11.51
CA GLN A 24 6.13 -7.39 10.60
C GLN A 24 7.24 -8.25 9.97
N ASP A 25 7.09 -9.56 10.02
CA ASP A 25 7.98 -10.57 9.48
C ASP A 25 7.16 -11.65 8.73
N GLY A 26 7.85 -12.50 7.98
CA GLY A 26 7.18 -13.56 7.20
C GLY A 26 6.65 -13.10 5.83
N PRO A 27 5.64 -13.81 5.28
CA PRO A 27 5.13 -13.58 3.94
C PRO A 27 4.61 -12.15 3.75
N CYS A 28 4.86 -11.59 2.56
CA CYS A 28 4.40 -10.25 2.22
C CYS A 28 4.04 -10.13 0.73
N GLU A 29 3.13 -9.20 0.46
CA GLU A 29 2.74 -8.80 -0.89
C GLU A 29 3.35 -7.44 -1.23
N TRP A 30 3.82 -7.31 -2.47
CA TRP A 30 4.39 -6.09 -3.01
C TRP A 30 3.51 -5.54 -4.12
N ILE A 31 2.99 -4.33 -3.92
CA ILE A 31 2.01 -3.72 -4.82
C ILE A 31 2.60 -2.45 -5.42
N GLU A 32 2.77 -2.44 -6.73
CA GLU A 32 3.18 -1.24 -7.46
C GLU A 32 2.04 -0.21 -7.50
N PRO A 33 2.33 1.08 -7.31
CA PRO A 33 1.33 2.13 -7.26
C PRO A 33 0.87 2.58 -8.66
N ARG A 34 0.54 1.63 -9.55
CA ARG A 34 0.09 1.91 -10.93
C ARG A 34 -1.25 2.65 -10.94
N LEU A 35 -1.46 3.50 -11.95
CA LEU A 35 -2.72 4.23 -12.17
C LEU A 35 -3.93 3.30 -12.09
N GLY A 36 -4.93 3.70 -11.30
CA GLY A 36 -6.19 2.96 -11.15
C GLY A 36 -6.14 1.81 -10.13
N THR A 37 -4.97 1.44 -9.62
CA THR A 37 -4.85 0.38 -8.61
C THR A 37 -5.49 0.84 -7.30
N LEU A 38 -6.51 0.09 -6.85
CA LEU A 38 -7.13 0.22 -5.53
C LEU A 38 -6.66 -0.91 -4.62
N VAL A 39 -6.15 -0.56 -3.44
CA VAL A 39 -5.76 -1.50 -2.41
C VAL A 39 -6.65 -1.27 -1.19
N VAL A 40 -7.22 -2.34 -0.64
CA VAL A 40 -8.09 -2.34 0.53
C VAL A 40 -7.64 -3.46 1.46
N PHE A 41 -7.40 -3.14 2.73
CA PHE A 41 -6.98 -4.10 3.75
C PHE A 41 -7.35 -3.60 5.15
N LEU A 42 -7.32 -4.49 6.15
CA LEU A 42 -7.59 -4.15 7.55
C LEU A 42 -6.36 -3.46 8.15
N ALA A 43 -6.32 -2.12 8.09
CA ALA A 43 -5.16 -1.33 8.49
C ALA A 43 -4.74 -1.50 9.97
N GLY A 44 -5.65 -1.97 10.84
CA GLY A 44 -5.35 -2.27 12.24
C GLY A 44 -4.78 -3.67 12.49
N GLU A 45 -4.82 -4.55 11.48
CA GLU A 45 -4.35 -5.95 11.60
C GLU A 45 -3.10 -6.19 10.77
N TYR A 46 -3.02 -5.59 9.58
CA TYR A 46 -1.93 -5.82 8.66
C TYR A 46 -0.91 -4.68 8.72
N TRP A 47 0.30 -5.04 9.14
CA TRP A 47 1.44 -4.15 9.00
C TRP A 47 1.71 -3.87 7.52
N HIS A 48 2.15 -2.65 7.25
CA HIS A 48 2.43 -2.19 5.90
C HIS A 48 3.49 -1.10 5.92
N GLU A 49 4.29 -1.04 4.85
CA GLU A 49 5.30 -0.01 4.65
C GLU A 49 5.27 0.45 3.19
N VAL A 50 5.75 1.66 2.93
CA VAL A 50 5.89 2.19 1.58
C VAL A 50 7.38 2.37 1.32
N GLU A 51 7.88 1.70 0.29
CA GLU A 51 9.25 1.91 -0.18
C GLU A 51 9.49 3.34 -0.63
N GLU A 52 10.74 3.79 -0.56
CA GLU A 52 11.15 5.05 -1.15
C GLU A 52 10.80 5.09 -2.65
N ALA A 53 10.16 6.18 -3.07
CA ALA A 53 9.85 6.43 -4.47
C ALA A 53 10.94 7.29 -5.11
N ARG A 54 11.33 6.96 -6.35
CA ARG A 54 12.38 7.68 -7.09
C ARG A 54 11.82 8.72 -8.07
N LYS A 55 10.50 8.89 -8.07
CA LYS A 55 9.74 9.89 -8.84
C LYS A 55 8.48 10.27 -8.06
N THR A 56 7.78 11.30 -8.51
CA THR A 56 6.53 11.75 -7.91
C THR A 56 5.53 10.59 -7.80
N ARG A 57 5.08 10.32 -6.57
CA ARG A 57 4.11 9.28 -6.22
C ARG A 57 2.86 9.90 -5.62
N MET A 58 1.75 9.81 -6.32
CA MET A 58 0.44 10.32 -5.94
C MET A 58 -0.52 9.18 -5.58
N SER A 59 -1.30 9.41 -4.52
CA SER A 59 -2.34 8.48 -4.08
C SER A 59 -3.44 9.23 -3.35
N VAL A 60 -4.66 8.71 -3.43
CA VAL A 60 -5.74 9.03 -2.50
C VAL A 60 -5.84 7.89 -1.48
N THR A 61 -5.68 8.22 -0.20
CA THR A 61 -5.81 7.29 0.92
C THR A 61 -6.98 7.69 1.82
N GLY A 62 -7.61 6.72 2.46
CA GLY A 62 -8.74 6.93 3.36
C GLY A 62 -8.97 5.71 4.23
N TRP A 63 -9.65 5.94 5.36
CA TRP A 63 -9.97 4.89 6.33
C TRP A 63 -11.47 4.83 6.56
N PHE A 64 -12.03 3.63 6.40
CA PHE A 64 -13.35 3.32 6.95
C PHE A 64 -13.20 3.12 8.46
N ARG A 65 -13.92 3.92 9.24
CA ARG A 65 -14.01 3.73 10.69
C ARG A 65 -15.30 2.99 11.01
N THR A 66 -15.22 2.04 11.93
CA THR A 66 -16.42 1.50 12.57
C THR A 66 -17.02 2.58 13.49
N ARG A 67 -18.31 2.47 13.79
CA ARG A 67 -18.93 3.35 14.78
C ARG A 67 -18.31 3.03 16.14
N GLY A 68 -17.78 4.04 16.83
CA GLY A 68 -17.41 3.90 18.24
C GLY A 68 -18.65 3.55 19.06
N LEU A 69 -18.50 2.66 20.05
CA LEU A 69 -19.50 2.45 21.09
C LEU A 69 -19.55 3.68 22.02
#